data_AF-A0A9E3BCF3-F1
#
_entry.id   AF-A0A9E3BCF3-F1
#
_cell.length_a   1.000
_cell.length_b   1.000
_cell.length_c   1.000
_cell.angle_alpha   90.00
_cell.angle_beta   90.00
_cell.angle_gamma   90.00
#
_symmetry.space_group_name_H-M   'P 1'
#
loop_
_entity.id
_entity.type
_entity.pdbx_description
1 polymer ?
#
loop_
_entity_poly.entity_id
_entity_poly.type
_entity_poly.pdbx_seq_one_letter_code
_entity_poly.pdbx_strand_id
1 'polypeptide(L)'
;MKLSSFVSYFFAGALLTNAVPHLIVAATGRRNITPFGRDSSAGVNLLWSGINFVSGYLLFRLADRQEGVANEADAKAWMLPYEAGCLCKSVFGVLYSWFAVSREHTTSS
;
A
#
# COMPACT_ATOMS: atom_id res chain seq x y z
N MET A 1 -13.32 -8.57 17.59
CA MET A 1 -13.22 -7.79 16.34
C MET A 1 -14.15 -8.38 15.29
N LYS A 2 -14.92 -7.54 14.60
CA LYS A 2 -15.78 -7.96 13.48
C LYS A 2 -14.93 -8.29 12.26
N LEU A 3 -15.40 -9.21 11.41
CA LEU A 3 -14.71 -9.56 10.16
C LEU A 3 -14.58 -8.35 9.23
N SER A 4 -15.60 -7.47 9.17
CA SER A 4 -15.55 -6.23 8.38
C SER A 4 -14.42 -5.30 8.82
N SER A 5 -14.21 -5.16 10.13
CA SER A 5 -13.14 -4.36 10.70
C SER A 5 -11.78 -5.02 10.47
N PHE A 6 -11.67 -6.35 10.61
CA PHE A 6 -10.45 -7.10 10.29
C PHE A 6 -10.02 -6.86 8.84
N VAL A 7 -10.96 -7.03 7.89
CA VAL A 7 -10.72 -6.80 6.47
C VAL A 7 -10.34 -5.35 6.21
N SER A 8 -11.02 -4.40 6.86
CA SER A 8 -10.73 -2.97 6.72
C SER A 8 -9.33 -2.61 7.23
N TYR A 9 -8.90 -3.13 8.39
CA TYR A 9 -7.54 -2.93 8.91
C TYR A 9 -6.47 -3.56 8.01
N PHE A 10 -6.74 -4.75 7.45
CA PHE A 10 -5.85 -5.39 6.49
C PHE A 10 -5.64 -4.55 5.23
N PHE A 11 -6.73 -4.09 4.62
CA PHE A 11 -6.63 -3.23 3.44
C PHE A 11 -6.04 -1.86 3.76
N ALA A 12 -6.29 -1.31 4.95
CA ALA A 12 -5.65 -0.08 5.40
C ALA A 12 -4.12 -0.22 5.42
N GLY A 13 -3.58 -1.29 6.00
CA GLY A 13 -2.14 -1.56 6.03
C GLY A 13 -1.54 -1.78 4.64
N ALA A 14 -2.23 -2.55 3.79
CA ALA A 14 -1.79 -2.80 2.42
C ALA A 14 -1.76 -1.51 1.57
N LEU A 15 -2.80 -0.67 1.66
CA LEU A 15 -2.89 0.58 0.90
C LEU A 15 -1.90 1.63 1.40
N LEU A 16 -1.74 1.77 2.72
CA LEU A 16 -0.76 2.71 3.29
C LEU A 16 0.68 2.32 2.91
N THR A 17 1.00 1.03 2.96
CA THR A 17 2.29 0.51 2.49
C THR A 17 2.49 0.76 0.99
N ASN A 18 1.42 0.65 0.19
CA ASN A 18 1.48 1.00 -1.23
C ASN A 18 1.73 2.49 -1.47
N ALA A 19 1.21 3.36 -0.62
CA ALA A 19 1.37 4.81 -0.77
C ALA A 19 2.82 5.26 -0.59
N VAL A 20 3.60 4.62 0.29
CA VAL A 20 4.98 5.02 0.67
C VAL A 20 5.94 5.15 -0.52
N PRO A 21 6.19 4.12 -1.37
CA PRO A 21 7.14 4.23 -2.47
C PRO A 21 6.74 5.30 -3.49
N HIS A 22 5.43 5.46 -3.76
CA HIS A 22 4.95 6.49 -4.67
C HIS A 22 5.03 7.90 -4.06
N LEU A 23 4.86 8.04 -2.74
CA LEU A 23 5.01 9.31 -2.03
C LEU A 23 6.47 9.74 -1.99
N ILE A 24 7.41 8.80 -1.80
CA ILE A 24 8.85 9.07 -1.88
C ILE A 24 9.24 9.52 -3.30
N VAL A 25 8.74 8.86 -4.34
CA VAL A 25 8.97 9.26 -5.75
C VAL A 25 8.41 10.65 -6.04
N ALA A 26 7.24 10.98 -5.49
CA ALA A 26 6.65 12.31 -5.65
C ALA A 26 7.37 13.41 -4.83
N ALA A 27 7.69 13.13 -3.55
CA ALA A 27 8.34 14.07 -2.63
C ALA A 27 9.79 14.35 -3.00
N THR A 28 10.49 13.37 -3.58
CA THR A 28 11.87 13.57 -4.07
C THR A 28 11.92 14.34 -5.39
N GLY A 29 10.77 14.61 -6.03
CA GLY A 29 10.70 15.38 -7.28
C GLY A 29 11.46 14.75 -8.46
N ARG A 30 11.93 13.50 -8.32
CA ARG A 30 12.74 12.84 -9.35
C ARG A 30 11.83 12.31 -10.45
N ARG A 31 11.95 12.88 -11.64
CA ARG A 31 11.52 12.24 -12.89
C ARG A 31 12.35 10.95 -13.07
N ASN A 32 11.77 9.79 -12.77
CA ASN A 32 12.39 8.53 -13.14
C ASN A 32 12.24 8.34 -14.65
N ILE A 33 13.37 8.34 -15.36
CA ILE A 33 13.46 7.84 -16.73
C ILE A 33 13.41 6.30 -16.62
N THR A 34 12.39 5.66 -17.17
CA THR A 34 12.27 4.20 -17.20
C THR A 34 12.50 3.65 -18.63
N PRO A 35 12.97 2.39 -18.78
CA PRO A 35 13.41 1.83 -20.06
C PRO A 35 12.28 1.52 -21.05
N PHE A 36 11.01 1.63 -20.64
CA PHE A 36 9.85 1.18 -21.43
C PHE A 36 8.95 2.29 -21.99
N GLY A 37 9.29 3.56 -21.78
CA GLY A 37 8.50 4.66 -22.31
C GLY A 37 8.64 5.92 -21.48
N ARG A 38 8.99 7.02 -22.16
CA ARG A 38 9.01 8.36 -21.58
C ARG A 38 7.63 8.68 -20.99
N ASP A 39 7.62 9.10 -19.74
CA ASP A 39 6.55 9.83 -19.07
C ASP A 39 5.34 9.03 -18.51
N SER A 40 5.57 8.21 -17.48
CA SER A 40 4.57 8.18 -16.39
C SER A 40 4.80 9.40 -15.52
N SER A 41 4.01 10.46 -15.72
CA SER A 41 4.20 11.74 -15.03
C SER A 41 4.28 11.55 -13.51
N ALA A 42 5.19 12.28 -12.85
CA ALA A 42 5.29 12.29 -11.40
C ALA A 42 3.93 12.59 -10.73
N GLY A 43 3.05 13.33 -11.41
CA GLY A 43 1.69 13.61 -10.97
C GLY A 43 0.76 12.39 -10.92
N VAL A 44 0.87 11.43 -11.84
CA VAL A 44 0.06 10.19 -11.80
C VAL A 44 0.47 9.31 -10.61
N ASN A 45 1.78 9.20 -10.35
CA ASN A 45 2.28 8.49 -9.17
C ASN A 45 1.87 9.19 -7.87
N LEU A 46 1.91 10.52 -7.84
CA LEU A 46 1.46 11.30 -6.68
C LEU A 46 -0.05 11.13 -6.44
N LEU A 47 -0.86 11.23 -7.49
CA LEU A 47 -2.32 11.04 -7.40
C LEU A 47 -2.65 9.62 -6.93
N TRP A 48 -1.97 8.62 -7.49
CA TRP A 48 -2.15 7.22 -7.08
C TRP A 48 -1.74 7.00 -5.61
N SER A 49 -0.60 7.57 -5.18
CA SER A 49 -0.19 7.56 -3.77
C SER A 49 -1.25 8.20 -2.87
N GLY A 50 -1.75 9.38 -3.27
CA GLY A 50 -2.78 10.11 -2.55
C GLY A 50 -4.07 9.31 -2.40
N ILE A 51 -4.53 8.66 -3.47
CA ILE A 51 -5.72 7.79 -3.44
C ILE A 51 -5.51 6.63 -2.47
N ASN A 52 -4.34 5.96 -2.51
CA ASN A 52 -4.03 4.85 -1.61
C ASN A 52 -3.96 5.32 -0.15
N PHE A 53 -3.33 6.47 0.12
CA PHE A 53 -3.21 7.04 1.45
C PHE A 53 -4.57 7.43 2.03
N VAL A 54 -5.37 8.18 1.28
CA VAL A 54 -6.72 8.61 1.70
C VAL A 54 -7.62 7.40 1.91
N SER A 55 -7.62 6.44 0.99
CA SER A 55 -8.44 5.23 1.11
C SER A 55 -8.03 4.38 2.32
N GLY A 56 -6.73 4.19 2.55
CA GLY A 56 -6.21 3.46 3.71
C GLY A 56 -6.57 4.14 5.03
N TYR A 57 -6.45 5.47 5.11
CA TYR A 57 -6.85 6.25 6.29
C TYR A 57 -8.35 6.16 6.57
N LEU A 58 -9.19 6.27 5.53
CA LEU A 58 -10.66 6.18 5.69
C LEU A 58 -11.09 4.78 6.14
N LEU A 59 -10.47 3.72 5.60
CA LEU A 59 -10.74 2.34 6.04
C LEU A 59 -10.36 2.11 7.49
N PHE A 60 -9.21 2.64 7.94
CA PHE A 60 -8.80 2.56 9.34
C PHE A 60 -9.81 3.28 10.25
N ARG A 61 -10.21 4.50 9.90
CA ARG A 61 -11.22 5.28 10.65
C ARG A 61 -12.59 4.60 10.67
N LEU A 62 -12.99 3.96 9.59
CA LEU A 62 -14.25 3.22 9.51
C LEU A 62 -14.21 1.99 10.42
N ALA A 63 -13.11 1.23 10.40
CA ALA A 63 -12.91 0.08 11.28
C ALA A 63 -12.93 0.49 12.76
N ASP A 64 -12.24 1.58 13.11
CA ASP A 64 -12.20 2.14 14.47
C ASP A 64 -13.61 2.54 14.94
N ARG A 65 -14.39 3.22 14.09
CA ARG A 65 -15.80 3.55 14.38
C ARG A 65 -16.69 2.31 14.52
N GLN A 66 -16.43 1.23 13.77
CA GLN A 66 -17.20 -0.01 13.86
C GLN A 66 -16.89 -0.84 15.11
N GLU A 67 -15.67 -0.71 15.64
CA GLU A 67 -15.20 -1.36 16.87
C GLU A 67 -15.45 -0.52 18.13
N GLY A 68 -15.68 0.80 18.00
CA GLY A 68 -15.82 1.82 19.06
C GLY A 68 -16.95 1.66 20.09
N VAL A 69 -17.49 0.46 20.27
CA VAL A 69 -18.46 0.12 21.34
C VAL A 69 -18.13 -1.24 22.01
N ALA A 70 -17.17 -2.02 21.51
CA ALA A 70 -17.17 -3.46 21.77
C ALA A 70 -16.14 -4.01 22.80
N ASN A 71 -14.95 -3.45 23.01
CA ASN A 71 -14.00 -3.99 24.01
C ASN A 71 -12.76 -3.12 24.20
N GLU A 72 -12.57 -2.54 25.39
CA GLU A 72 -11.26 -2.00 25.82
C GLU A 72 -10.22 -3.12 26.05
N ALA A 73 -10.69 -4.36 26.23
CA ALA A 73 -9.87 -5.52 26.55
C ALA A 73 -8.85 -5.93 25.46
N ASP A 74 -8.95 -5.38 24.25
CA ASP A 74 -8.03 -5.71 23.15
C ASP A 74 -7.68 -4.47 22.31
N ALA A 75 -7.17 -3.44 22.97
CA ALA A 75 -6.77 -2.15 22.37
C ALA A 75 -5.74 -2.26 21.21
N LYS A 76 -5.16 -3.44 20.99
CA LYS A 76 -4.18 -3.74 19.94
C LYS A 76 -4.64 -4.78 18.92
N ALA A 77 -5.89 -5.26 18.99
CA ALA A 77 -6.43 -6.25 18.06
C ALA A 77 -6.31 -5.83 16.58
N TRP A 78 -6.32 -4.53 16.30
CA TRP A 78 -6.17 -3.94 14.97
C TRP A 78 -4.75 -4.07 14.39
N MET A 79 -3.71 -4.24 15.23
CA MET A 79 -2.32 -4.30 14.79
C MET A 79 -2.06 -5.55 13.94
N LEU A 80 -2.61 -6.69 14.33
CA LEU A 80 -2.39 -7.97 13.64
C LEU A 80 -2.87 -7.94 12.16
N PRO A 81 -4.14 -7.61 11.83
CA PRO A 81 -4.57 -7.52 10.43
C PRO A 81 -3.85 -6.39 9.68
N TYR A 82 -3.58 -5.25 10.33
CA TYR A 82 -2.85 -4.14 9.73
C TYR A 82 -1.43 -4.54 9.29
N GLU A 83 -0.66 -5.16 10.18
CA GLU A 83 0.69 -5.66 9.89
C GLU A 83 0.67 -6.76 8.81
N ALA A 84 -0.30 -7.67 8.85
CA ALA A 84 -0.48 -8.67 7.81
C ALA A 84 -0.71 -8.03 6.42
N GLY A 85 -1.48 -6.94 6.35
CA GLY A 85 -1.67 -6.15 5.13
C GLY A 85 -0.38 -5.51 4.63
N CYS A 86 0.39 -4.91 5.53
CA CYS A 86 1.70 -4.32 5.23
C CYS A 86 2.70 -5.36 4.69
N LEU A 87 2.81 -6.51 5.35
CA LEU A 87 3.67 -7.61 4.94
C LEU A 87 3.26 -8.17 3.58
N CYS A 88 1.96 -8.44 3.40
CA CYS A 88 1.42 -8.94 2.14
C CYS A 88 1.77 -8.00 0.98
N LYS A 89 1.58 -6.69 1.16
CA LYS A 89 1.91 -5.72 0.13
C LYS A 89 3.41 -5.63 -0.16
N SER A 90 4.24 -5.74 0.88
CA SER A 90 5.70 -5.71 0.74
C SER A 90 6.21 -6.93 -0.02
N VAL A 91 5.73 -8.13 0.34
CA VAL A 91 6.07 -9.39 -0.35
C VAL A 91 5.63 -9.31 -1.82
N PHE A 92 4.41 -8.85 -2.09
CA PHE A 92 3.95 -8.62 -3.45
C PHE A 92 4.87 -7.67 -4.23
N GLY A 93 5.30 -6.57 -3.60
CA GLY A 93 6.22 -5.60 -4.22
C GLY A 93 7.57 -6.23 -4.58
N VAL A 94 8.16 -7.01 -3.67
CA VAL A 94 9.41 -7.74 -3.91
C VAL A 94 9.25 -8.75 -5.04
N LEU A 95 8.21 -9.59 -5.00
CA LEU A 95 7.96 -10.59 -6.04
C LEU A 95 7.72 -9.93 -7.40
N TYR A 96 6.91 -8.87 -7.45
CA TYR A 96 6.68 -8.12 -8.68
C TYR A 96 7.98 -7.57 -9.26
N SER A 97 8.83 -6.96 -8.43
CA SER A 97 10.14 -6.45 -8.87
C SER A 97 11.05 -7.56 -9.38
N TRP A 98 11.04 -8.72 -8.72
CA TRP A 98 11.82 -9.89 -9.10
C TRP A 98 11.40 -10.42 -10.47
N PHE A 99 10.10 -10.59 -10.70
CA PHE A 99 9.57 -11.06 -11.98
C PHE A 99 9.76 -10.02 -13.10
N ALA A 100 9.61 -8.73 -12.79
CA ALA A 100 9.86 -7.66 -13.76
C ALA A 100 11.32 -7.68 -14.25
N VAL A 101 12.29 -7.76 -13.33
CA VAL A 101 13.73 -7.86 -13.65
C VAL A 101 14.05 -9.15 -14.42
N SER A 102 13.43 -10.28 -14.04
CA SER A 102 13.66 -11.56 -14.71
C SER A 102 13.25 -11.55 -16.19
N ARG A 103 12.27 -10.72 -16.59
CA ARG A 103 11.85 -10.59 -17.99
C ARG A 103 12.80 -9.75 -18.85
N GLU A 104 13.52 -8.79 -18.27
CA GLU A 104 14.47 -7.96 -19.01
C GLU A 104 15.68 -8.76 -19.50
N HIS A 105 16.17 -9.70 -18.68
CA HIS A 105 17.30 -10.58 -19.02
C HIS A 105 17.00 -11.56 -20.16
N THR A 106 15.74 -11.94 -20.37
CA THR A 106 15.35 -12.89 -21.42
C THR A 106 15.12 -12.25 -22.79
N THR A 107 14.96 -10.93 -22.86
CA THR A 107 14.68 -10.20 -24.11
C THR A 107 15.92 -9.59 -24.77
N SER A 108 17.09 -9.67 -24.13
CA SER A 108 18.37 -9.13 -24.61
C SER A 108 19.31 -10.17 -25.25
N SER A 109 18.80 -11.36 -25.58
CA SER A 109 19.55 -12.50 -26.14
C SER A 109 18.98 -12.96 -27.46
#